data_AF-A0A5P8WHZ0-F1
#
_entry.id   AF-A0A5P8WHZ0-F1
#
_cell.length_a   1.000
_cell.length_b   1.000
_cell.length_c   1.000
_cell.angle_alpha   90.00
_cell.angle_beta   90.00
_cell.angle_gamma   90.00
#
_symmetry.space_group_name_H-M   'P 1'
#
loop_
_entity.id
_entity.type
_entity.pdbx_description
1 polymer ?
#
loop_
_entity_poly.entity_id
_entity_poly.type
_entity_poly.pdbx_seq_one_letter_code
_entity_poly.pdbx_strand_id
1 'polypeptide(L)'
;MVNADKRENFNSLTMTLEKLKQFRTGVYTILGKAKDALFDLMDAVLVTRSVYSFAELSVSPVFRRQWSSVYEAIQDGNPPRTELMKLYIKQLTPREQILLAGDHTAWARPDARTLRERTFEHLAHPMSGAKPVWLVWVGIEMSPLSELWRLYFRRFAIDHWYRFAKQRLHWTLPNLSTPEQCERWSDLLPLMTWELWSARDFVTDNPLPWQKPKPKLSPGRVAQAMGEVFAAIGTPAQAPKPRGKSPGWPEGQTRTRRIRYPTVKKSTTKPKKQTQQSA
;
A
#
# COMPACT_ATOMS: atom_id res chain seq x y z
N MET A 1 -43.36 -12.41 -4.61
CA MET A 1 -42.14 -12.66 -3.81
C MET A 1 -40.85 -12.11 -4.46
N VAL A 2 -40.72 -12.07 -5.79
CA VAL A 2 -39.51 -11.53 -6.49
C VAL A 2 -39.21 -10.05 -6.21
N ASN A 3 -40.20 -9.23 -5.85
CA ASN A 3 -40.02 -7.79 -5.60
C ASN A 3 -39.51 -7.43 -4.20
N ALA A 4 -39.72 -8.28 -3.20
CA ALA A 4 -39.23 -8.02 -1.83
C ALA A 4 -37.71 -8.27 -1.75
N ASP A 5 -37.28 -9.41 -2.30
CA ASP A 5 -35.88 -9.84 -2.33
C ASP A 5 -34.98 -8.88 -3.13
N LYS A 6 -35.48 -8.35 -4.26
CA LYS A 6 -34.78 -7.30 -5.03
C LYS A 6 -34.67 -5.97 -4.27
N ARG A 7 -35.69 -5.61 -3.48
CA ARG A 7 -35.68 -4.37 -2.66
C ARG A 7 -34.74 -4.50 -1.46
N GLU A 8 -34.69 -5.66 -0.81
CA GLU A 8 -33.78 -5.92 0.30
C GLU A 8 -32.32 -5.94 -0.16
N ASN A 9 -32.02 -6.62 -1.28
CA ASN A 9 -30.69 -6.62 -1.87
C ASN A 9 -30.25 -5.22 -2.34
N PHE A 10 -31.17 -4.46 -2.94
CA PHE A 10 -30.91 -3.06 -3.30
C PHE A 10 -30.57 -2.23 -2.07
N ASN A 11 -31.40 -2.26 -1.02
CA ASN A 11 -31.19 -1.50 0.21
C ASN A 11 -29.88 -1.85 0.92
N SER A 12 -29.50 -3.15 0.93
CA SER A 12 -28.23 -3.63 1.49
C SER A 12 -27.01 -3.07 0.72
N LEU A 13 -27.10 -3.05 -0.61
CA LEU A 13 -26.05 -2.51 -1.47
C LEU A 13 -25.90 -0.99 -1.30
N THR A 14 -27.01 -0.24 -1.26
CA THR A 14 -26.98 1.21 -0.99
C THR A 14 -26.38 1.53 0.37
N MET A 15 -26.71 0.75 1.40
CA MET A 15 -26.15 0.90 2.74
C MET A 15 -24.64 0.67 2.77
N THR A 16 -24.14 -0.30 2.00
CA THR A 16 -22.70 -0.61 1.98
C THR A 16 -21.90 0.40 1.18
N LEU A 17 -22.48 0.91 0.08
CA LEU A 17 -21.91 2.00 -0.70
C LEU A 17 -21.79 3.29 0.14
N GLU A 18 -22.85 3.64 0.89
CA GLU A 18 -22.84 4.80 1.78
C GLU A 18 -21.82 4.65 2.92
N LYS A 19 -21.61 3.44 3.46
CA LYS A 19 -20.53 3.18 4.44
C LYS A 19 -19.15 3.51 3.88
N LEU A 20 -18.86 3.10 2.63
CA LEU A 20 -17.58 3.43 2.00
C LEU A 20 -17.44 4.94 1.75
N LYS A 21 -18.53 5.59 1.32
CA LYS A 21 -18.55 7.05 1.11
C LYS A 21 -18.32 7.83 2.41
N GLN A 22 -18.96 7.41 3.51
CA GLN A 22 -18.75 7.98 4.84
C GLN A 22 -17.32 7.78 5.32
N PHE A 23 -16.76 6.58 5.10
CA PHE A 23 -15.36 6.30 5.40
C PHE A 23 -14.40 7.23 4.66
N ARG A 24 -14.53 7.32 3.34
CA ARG A 24 -13.70 8.21 2.51
C ARG A 24 -13.84 9.67 2.93
N THR A 25 -15.05 10.10 3.30
CA THR A 25 -15.30 11.45 3.84
C THR A 25 -14.58 11.67 5.18
N GLY A 26 -14.63 10.69 6.08
CA GLY A 26 -13.93 10.74 7.37
C GLY A 26 -12.40 10.69 7.23
N VAL A 27 -11.89 9.98 6.24
CA VAL A 27 -10.46 9.98 5.89
C VAL A 27 -10.06 11.34 5.33
N TYR A 28 -10.88 11.93 4.45
CA TYR A 28 -10.63 13.24 3.84
C TYR A 28 -10.54 14.38 4.85
N THR A 29 -11.27 14.31 5.96
CA THR A 29 -11.21 15.34 7.01
C THR A 29 -9.90 15.33 7.78
N ILE A 30 -9.19 14.19 7.82
CA ILE A 30 -7.96 14.03 8.61
C ILE A 30 -6.68 14.00 7.76
N LEU A 31 -6.75 13.82 6.43
CA LEU A 31 -5.58 13.58 5.57
C LEU A 31 -4.60 14.78 5.41
N GLY A 32 -4.91 15.93 6.02
CA GLY A 32 -4.05 17.10 6.07
C GLY A 32 -4.12 17.99 4.82
N LYS A 33 -3.04 18.77 4.57
CA LYS A 33 -3.02 19.85 3.57
C LYS A 33 -3.04 19.35 2.13
N ALA A 34 -2.41 18.22 1.84
CA ALA A 34 -2.35 17.63 0.50
C ALA A 34 -3.54 16.69 0.20
N LYS A 35 -4.60 16.70 1.03
CA LYS A 35 -5.71 15.74 0.99
C LYS A 35 -6.31 15.53 -0.40
N ASP A 36 -6.49 16.59 -1.18
CA ASP A 36 -7.13 16.46 -2.48
C ASP A 36 -6.25 15.73 -3.50
N ALA A 37 -4.95 16.08 -3.52
CA ALA A 37 -3.99 15.45 -4.43
C ALA A 37 -3.67 14.00 -4.01
N LEU A 38 -3.66 13.74 -2.70
CA LEU A 38 -3.51 12.39 -2.16
C LEU A 38 -4.72 11.50 -2.47
N PHE A 39 -5.95 12.02 -2.39
CA PHE A 39 -7.14 11.27 -2.81
C PHE A 39 -7.14 10.95 -4.30
N ASP A 40 -6.87 11.94 -5.15
CA ASP A 40 -6.71 11.70 -6.60
C ASP A 40 -5.63 10.64 -6.87
N LEU A 41 -4.50 10.69 -6.15
CA LEU A 41 -3.41 9.72 -6.28
C LEU A 41 -3.83 8.31 -5.85
N MET A 42 -4.50 8.17 -4.71
CA MET A 42 -5.00 6.87 -4.24
C MET A 42 -6.04 6.30 -5.19
N ASP A 43 -6.99 7.12 -5.66
CA ASP A 43 -8.01 6.71 -6.62
C ASP A 43 -7.34 6.25 -7.92
N ALA A 44 -6.34 6.98 -8.42
CA ALA A 44 -5.56 6.62 -9.60
C ALA A 44 -4.85 5.28 -9.45
N VAL A 45 -4.24 5.01 -8.28
CA VAL A 45 -3.60 3.72 -7.98
C VAL A 45 -4.62 2.60 -7.94
N LEU A 46 -5.78 2.85 -7.33
CA LEU A 46 -6.85 1.86 -7.19
C LEU A 46 -7.46 1.49 -8.54
N VAL A 47 -7.58 2.41 -9.50
CA VAL A 47 -8.11 2.08 -10.85
C VAL A 47 -7.06 1.66 -11.87
N THR A 48 -5.81 2.07 -11.70
CA THR A 48 -4.75 1.79 -12.68
C THR A 48 -4.04 0.49 -12.32
N ARG A 49 -4.22 -0.55 -13.15
CA ARG A 49 -3.71 -1.89 -12.85
C ARG A 49 -2.18 -2.00 -12.87
N SER A 50 -1.54 -1.31 -13.80
CA SER A 50 -0.11 -1.38 -14.03
C SER A 50 0.36 -0.07 -14.65
N VAL A 51 1.50 0.42 -14.18
CA VAL A 51 2.20 1.59 -14.70
C VAL A 51 3.68 1.25 -14.80
N TYR A 52 4.36 1.84 -15.77
CA TYR A 52 5.81 1.70 -15.93
C TYR A 52 6.56 2.67 -15.01
N SER A 53 6.02 3.87 -14.84
CA SER A 53 6.54 4.91 -13.95
C SER A 53 5.46 5.45 -13.02
N PHE A 54 5.86 5.94 -11.85
CA PHE A 54 4.92 6.50 -10.89
C PHE A 54 4.19 7.74 -11.42
N ALA A 55 4.82 8.50 -12.32
CA ALA A 55 4.24 9.68 -12.94
C ALA A 55 3.06 9.34 -13.88
N GLU A 56 3.00 8.13 -14.46
CA GLU A 56 1.88 7.70 -15.32
C GLU A 56 0.55 7.67 -14.61
N LEU A 57 0.53 7.58 -13.27
CA LEU A 57 -0.71 7.70 -12.49
C LEU A 57 -1.42 9.04 -12.72
N SER A 58 -0.69 10.07 -13.14
CA SER A 58 -1.28 11.36 -13.50
C SER A 58 -2.09 11.38 -14.80
N VAL A 59 -1.92 10.36 -15.65
CA VAL A 59 -2.69 10.18 -16.89
C VAL A 59 -4.02 9.48 -16.60
N SER A 60 -4.18 8.91 -15.41
CA SER A 60 -5.42 8.26 -15.00
C SER A 60 -6.59 9.27 -15.03
N PRO A 61 -7.76 8.91 -15.56
CA PRO A 61 -8.89 9.84 -15.68
C PRO A 61 -9.42 10.34 -14.32
N VAL A 62 -9.13 9.60 -13.24
CA VAL A 62 -9.51 9.99 -11.87
C VAL A 62 -8.47 10.91 -11.21
N PHE A 63 -7.28 11.04 -11.80
CA PHE A 63 -6.27 12.00 -11.35
C PHE A 63 -6.49 13.34 -12.05
N ARG A 64 -7.07 14.31 -11.34
CA ARG A 64 -7.53 15.56 -11.96
C ARG A 64 -6.47 16.65 -11.96
N ARG A 65 -5.26 16.36 -11.45
CA ARG A 65 -4.17 17.32 -11.25
C ARG A 65 -3.03 17.10 -12.25
N GLN A 66 -2.07 18.02 -12.27
CA GLN A 66 -0.90 17.92 -13.15
C GLN A 66 0.09 16.87 -12.63
N TRP A 67 0.91 16.32 -13.52
CA TRP A 67 1.82 15.21 -13.20
C TRP A 67 2.78 15.48 -12.04
N SER A 68 3.21 16.73 -11.85
CA SER A 68 4.09 17.10 -10.73
C SER A 68 3.41 16.91 -9.38
N SER A 69 2.08 17.03 -9.32
CA SER A 69 1.29 16.87 -8.09
C SER A 69 1.35 15.44 -7.54
N VAL A 70 1.69 14.44 -8.35
CA VAL A 70 1.90 13.06 -7.89
C VAL A 70 3.00 13.00 -6.82
N TYR A 71 4.11 13.69 -7.04
CA TYR A 71 5.23 13.74 -6.10
C TYR A 71 5.04 14.80 -5.02
N GLU A 72 4.49 15.96 -5.39
CA GLU A 72 4.19 17.06 -4.45
C GLU A 72 3.23 16.60 -3.34
N ALA A 73 2.22 15.79 -3.68
CA ALA A 73 1.27 15.26 -2.70
C ALA A 73 1.94 14.39 -1.62
N ILE A 74 2.94 13.59 -1.99
CA ILE A 74 3.71 12.77 -1.04
C ILE A 74 4.70 13.64 -0.24
N GLN A 75 5.27 14.66 -0.88
CA GLN A 75 6.19 15.58 -0.23
C GLN A 75 5.51 16.48 0.81
N ASP A 76 4.29 16.93 0.52
CA ASP A 76 3.56 17.87 1.39
C ASP A 76 2.53 17.16 2.28
N GLY A 77 2.21 15.91 1.94
CA GLY A 77 1.33 15.04 2.70
C GLY A 77 1.92 14.62 4.04
N ASN A 78 1.04 14.39 5.00
CA ASN A 78 1.39 13.76 6.27
C ASN A 78 0.20 12.95 6.80
N PRO A 79 -0.09 11.77 6.21
CA PRO A 79 -1.24 10.97 6.61
C PRO A 79 -1.16 10.61 8.11
N PRO A 80 -2.18 10.94 8.93
CA PRO A 80 -2.09 10.74 10.37
C PRO A 80 -2.33 9.27 10.72
N ARG A 81 -1.24 8.48 10.81
CA ARG A 81 -1.29 7.03 11.05
C ARG A 81 -2.22 6.63 12.21
N THR A 82 -2.10 7.31 13.36
CA THR A 82 -2.91 7.02 14.56
C THR A 82 -4.40 7.26 14.33
N GLU A 83 -4.77 8.35 13.68
CA GLU A 83 -6.17 8.69 13.43
C GLU A 83 -6.77 7.79 12.34
N LEU A 84 -5.99 7.43 11.32
CA LEU A 84 -6.37 6.43 10.33
C LEU A 84 -6.64 5.07 10.97
N MET A 85 -5.77 4.61 11.88
CA MET A 85 -5.99 3.38 12.63
C MET A 85 -7.30 3.40 13.44
N LYS A 86 -7.63 4.53 14.09
CA LYS A 86 -8.90 4.67 14.80
C LYS A 86 -10.10 4.56 13.85
N LEU A 87 -10.01 5.08 12.62
CA LEU A 87 -11.08 4.92 11.61
C LEU A 87 -11.25 3.46 11.17
N TYR A 88 -10.15 2.73 10.97
CA TYR A 88 -10.21 1.30 10.62
C TYR A 88 -10.88 0.50 11.74
N ILE A 89 -10.48 0.73 12.99
CA ILE A 89 -11.04 0.04 14.16
C ILE A 89 -12.55 0.27 14.29
N LYS A 90 -13.04 1.47 13.99
CA LYS A 90 -14.49 1.77 14.01
C LYS A 90 -15.31 0.94 13.02
N GLN A 91 -14.69 0.42 11.96
CA GLN A 91 -15.34 -0.42 10.95
C GLN A 91 -15.20 -1.92 11.22
N LEU A 92 -14.31 -2.31 12.12
CA LEU A 92 -14.15 -3.70 12.51
C LEU A 92 -15.34 -4.13 13.38
N THR A 93 -15.83 -5.35 13.12
CA THR A 93 -16.88 -5.94 13.96
C THR A 93 -16.23 -6.52 15.22
N PRO A 94 -16.72 -6.20 16.44
CA PRO A 94 -16.09 -6.65 17.70
C PRO A 94 -16.01 -8.17 17.91
N ARG A 95 -16.66 -8.97 17.05
CA ARG A 95 -16.77 -10.43 17.18
C ARG A 95 -15.58 -11.20 16.60
N GLU A 96 -14.71 -10.56 15.82
CA GLU A 96 -13.57 -11.23 15.19
C GLU A 96 -12.30 -11.08 16.02
N GLN A 97 -11.61 -12.18 16.29
CA GLN A 97 -10.31 -12.17 16.94
C GLN A 97 -9.27 -11.53 15.99
N ILE A 98 -8.72 -10.39 16.41
CA ILE A 98 -7.73 -9.64 15.62
C ILE A 98 -6.36 -10.30 15.80
N LEU A 99 -5.79 -10.81 14.70
CA LEU A 99 -4.40 -11.26 14.65
C LEU A 99 -3.54 -10.16 14.04
N LEU A 100 -2.64 -9.60 14.84
CA LEU A 100 -1.62 -8.65 14.36
C LEU A 100 -0.38 -9.43 13.94
N ALA A 101 -0.05 -9.39 12.65
CA ALA A 101 1.20 -9.91 12.12
C ALA A 101 2.14 -8.74 11.82
N GLY A 102 3.36 -8.82 12.34
CA GLY A 102 4.45 -7.90 12.03
C GLY A 102 5.46 -8.57 11.12
N ASP A 103 5.88 -7.85 10.08
CA ASP A 103 7.00 -8.24 9.23
C ASP A 103 7.62 -6.97 8.64
N HIS A 104 8.76 -7.12 7.99
CA HIS A 104 9.49 -6.03 7.35
C HIS A 104 9.71 -6.37 5.88
N THR A 105 9.81 -5.34 5.05
CA THR A 105 10.13 -5.52 3.64
C THR A 105 11.22 -4.56 3.22
N ALA A 106 12.25 -5.10 2.57
CA ALA A 106 13.21 -4.30 1.83
C ALA A 106 12.51 -3.46 0.78
N TRP A 107 12.63 -2.14 0.90
CA TRP A 107 12.43 -1.22 -0.22
C TRP A 107 13.80 -0.81 -0.75
N ALA A 108 14.29 -1.59 -1.70
CA ALA A 108 15.58 -1.34 -2.31
C ALA A 108 15.59 0.03 -3.01
N ARG A 109 16.64 0.82 -2.75
CA ARG A 109 16.90 2.07 -3.45
C ARG A 109 18.28 2.04 -4.09
N PRO A 110 18.51 1.17 -5.10
CA PRO A 110 19.83 0.98 -5.71
C PRO A 110 20.40 2.29 -6.30
N ASP A 111 19.51 3.17 -6.78
CA ASP A 111 19.87 4.45 -7.39
C ASP A 111 19.91 5.61 -6.39
N ALA A 112 19.54 5.39 -5.12
CA ALA A 112 19.58 6.44 -4.10
C ALA A 112 21.03 6.77 -3.70
N ARG A 113 21.62 7.70 -4.44
CA ARG A 113 22.96 8.22 -4.16
C ARG A 113 23.04 9.03 -2.86
N THR A 114 21.93 9.41 -2.23
CA THR A 114 21.86 10.60 -1.35
C THR A 114 21.06 10.39 -0.05
N LEU A 115 21.02 9.18 0.53
CA LEU A 115 20.37 8.93 1.82
C LEU A 115 21.38 8.60 2.93
N ARG A 116 21.18 9.23 4.11
CA ARG A 116 21.96 9.01 5.34
C ARG A 116 21.65 7.65 5.99
N GLU A 117 20.43 7.14 5.81
CA GLU A 117 19.87 5.99 6.53
C GLU A 117 19.88 4.69 5.72
N ARG A 118 20.97 4.38 5.00
CA ARG A 118 21.05 3.10 4.28
C ARG A 118 21.17 1.95 5.28
N THR A 119 20.16 1.09 5.35
CA THR A 119 20.19 -0.17 6.07
C THR A 119 20.51 -1.34 5.14
N PHE A 120 21.24 -2.33 5.65
CA PHE A 120 21.43 -3.61 4.96
C PHE A 120 20.37 -4.57 5.46
N GLU A 121 19.54 -5.09 4.56
CA GLU A 121 18.66 -6.21 4.87
C GLU A 121 19.30 -7.52 4.42
N HIS A 122 19.37 -8.48 5.34
CA HIS A 122 19.81 -9.83 5.04
C HIS A 122 18.70 -10.57 4.32
N LEU A 123 18.86 -10.77 3.00
CA LEU A 123 18.03 -11.71 2.26
C LEU A 123 18.44 -13.14 2.66
N ALA A 124 17.63 -13.76 3.52
CA ALA A 124 17.75 -15.18 3.79
C ALA A 124 17.57 -15.93 2.46
N HIS A 125 18.64 -16.57 1.98
CA HIS A 125 18.51 -17.47 0.87
C HIS A 125 17.71 -18.68 1.36
N PRO A 126 16.69 -19.16 0.63
CA PRO A 126 16.01 -20.38 1.00
C PRO A 126 17.04 -21.51 0.98
N MET A 127 17.41 -22.00 2.17
CA MET A 127 18.20 -23.22 2.30
C MET A 127 17.26 -24.40 2.02
N SER A 128 17.66 -25.29 1.12
CA SER A 128 16.92 -26.51 0.82
C SER A 128 16.83 -27.41 2.06
N GLY A 129 15.64 -27.85 2.42
CA GLY A 129 15.39 -28.87 3.45
C GLY A 129 14.37 -28.45 4.52
N ALA A 130 13.51 -29.39 4.93
CA ALA A 130 12.56 -29.20 6.02
C ALA A 130 13.31 -29.23 7.37
N LYS A 131 13.75 -28.06 7.84
CA LYS A 131 14.26 -27.92 9.21
C LYS A 131 13.09 -27.81 10.19
N PRO A 132 13.22 -28.35 11.41
CA PRO A 132 12.22 -28.16 12.46
C PRO A 132 12.04 -26.65 12.73
N VAL A 133 10.78 -26.22 12.76
CA VAL A 133 10.39 -24.83 13.07
C VAL A 133 9.93 -24.78 14.51
N TRP A 134 10.51 -23.88 15.29
CA TRP A 134 10.11 -23.61 16.67
C TRP A 134 9.13 -22.43 16.68
N LEU A 135 7.97 -22.62 17.30
CA LEU A 135 7.01 -21.55 17.55
C LEU A 135 7.16 -21.09 18.99
N VAL A 136 7.46 -19.81 19.17
CA VAL A 136 7.50 -19.17 20.48
C VAL A 136 6.24 -18.33 20.62
N TRP A 137 5.52 -18.52 21.73
CA TRP A 137 4.36 -17.72 22.07
C TRP A 137 4.69 -16.80 23.24
N VAL A 138 4.18 -15.57 23.18
CA VAL A 138 4.30 -14.56 24.22
C VAL A 138 2.93 -13.91 24.41
N GLY A 139 2.38 -13.95 25.62
CA GLY A 139 1.08 -13.34 25.94
C GLY A 139 0.67 -13.60 27.38
N ILE A 140 -0.56 -13.21 27.74
CA ILE A 140 -1.12 -13.37 29.09
C ILE A 140 -1.62 -14.80 29.30
N GLU A 141 -2.37 -15.34 28.33
CA GLU A 141 -2.91 -16.70 28.37
C GLU A 141 -2.70 -17.40 27.02
N MET A 142 -2.10 -18.59 27.05
CA MET A 142 -1.77 -19.33 25.84
C MET A 142 -3.00 -20.04 25.29
N SER A 143 -3.38 -19.74 24.05
CA SER A 143 -4.42 -20.49 23.34
C SER A 143 -4.03 -21.96 23.20
N PRO A 144 -5.00 -22.89 23.13
CA PRO A 144 -4.72 -24.31 22.93
C PRO A 144 -3.76 -24.56 21.75
N LEU A 145 -2.82 -25.52 21.89
CA LEU A 145 -1.86 -25.84 20.82
C LEU A 145 -2.55 -26.16 19.48
N SER A 146 -3.75 -26.76 19.54
CA SER A 146 -4.61 -27.06 18.38
C SER A 146 -5.11 -25.83 17.61
N GLU A 147 -5.06 -24.65 18.22
CA GLU A 147 -5.42 -23.37 17.59
C GLU A 147 -4.18 -22.58 17.18
N LEU A 148 -3.09 -22.69 17.95
CA LEU A 148 -1.86 -21.93 17.73
C LEU A 148 -1.28 -22.17 16.34
N TRP A 149 -1.27 -23.42 15.86
CA TRP A 149 -0.79 -23.72 14.50
C TRP A 149 -1.68 -23.08 13.42
N ARG A 150 -3.01 -23.02 13.63
CA ARG A 150 -3.94 -22.36 12.70
C ARG A 150 -3.72 -20.86 12.65
N LEU A 151 -3.46 -20.23 13.79
CA LEU A 151 -3.10 -18.82 13.89
C LEU A 151 -1.75 -18.55 13.22
N TYR A 152 -0.76 -19.43 13.41
CA TYR A 152 0.53 -19.32 12.75
C TYR A 152 0.41 -19.34 11.21
N PHE A 153 -0.41 -20.22 10.64
CA PHE A 153 -0.61 -20.23 9.17
C PHE A 153 -1.30 -18.98 8.63
N ARG A 154 -2.06 -18.24 9.45
CA ARG A 154 -2.61 -16.95 9.03
C ARG A 154 -1.51 -15.89 8.81
N ARG A 155 -0.32 -16.05 9.39
CA ARG A 155 0.83 -15.15 9.16
C ARG A 155 1.15 -14.97 7.69
N PHE A 156 1.07 -16.04 6.89
CA PHE A 156 1.36 -16.00 5.45
C PHE A 156 0.46 -15.03 4.66
N ALA A 157 -0.67 -14.59 5.22
CA ALA A 157 -1.48 -13.54 4.62
C ALA A 157 -0.68 -12.23 4.43
N ILE A 158 0.28 -11.95 5.32
CA ILE A 158 1.12 -10.75 5.23
C ILE A 158 2.03 -10.79 4.00
N ASP A 159 2.62 -11.95 3.68
CA ASP A 159 3.47 -12.15 2.50
C ASP A 159 2.68 -11.89 1.21
N HIS A 160 1.44 -12.38 1.17
CA HIS A 160 0.53 -12.13 0.06
C HIS A 160 0.12 -10.67 -0.04
N TRP A 161 -0.08 -9.99 1.10
CA TRP A 161 -0.34 -8.56 1.13
C TRP A 161 0.87 -7.76 0.64
N TYR A 162 2.11 -8.07 1.04
CA TYR A 162 3.31 -7.43 0.50
C TYR A 162 3.41 -7.58 -1.01
N ARG A 163 3.19 -8.80 -1.52
CA ARG A 163 3.18 -9.05 -2.96
C ARG A 163 2.12 -8.21 -3.65
N PHE A 164 0.91 -8.16 -3.10
CA PHE A 164 -0.18 -7.33 -3.61
C PHE A 164 0.16 -5.84 -3.59
N ALA A 165 0.65 -5.32 -2.47
CA ALA A 165 1.00 -3.92 -2.30
C ALA A 165 2.12 -3.48 -3.25
N LYS A 166 3.16 -4.31 -3.43
CA LYS A 166 4.25 -4.04 -4.38
C LYS A 166 3.78 -4.08 -5.84
N GLN A 167 3.01 -5.10 -6.21
CA GLN A 167 2.68 -5.36 -7.61
C GLN A 167 1.47 -4.56 -8.10
N ARG A 168 0.43 -4.42 -7.26
CA ARG A 168 -0.85 -3.82 -7.64
C ARG A 168 -1.06 -2.42 -7.08
N LEU A 169 -0.53 -2.12 -5.90
CA LEU A 169 -0.60 -0.77 -5.30
C LEU A 169 0.69 0.04 -5.50
N HIS A 170 1.64 -0.49 -6.29
CA HIS A 170 2.87 0.20 -6.66
C HIS A 170 3.74 0.66 -5.48
N TRP A 171 3.71 -0.05 -4.33
CA TRP A 171 4.41 0.35 -3.11
C TRP A 171 5.86 0.76 -3.38
N THR A 172 6.64 -0.09 -4.04
CA THR A 172 8.07 0.12 -4.21
C THR A 172 8.44 0.75 -5.55
N LEU A 173 7.46 1.16 -6.36
CA LEU A 173 7.67 1.80 -7.65
C LEU A 173 8.23 3.24 -7.57
N PRO A 174 7.76 4.13 -6.67
CA PRO A 174 8.18 5.53 -6.73
C PRO A 174 9.62 5.71 -6.25
N ASN A 175 10.41 6.46 -7.04
CA ASN A 175 11.77 6.86 -6.67
C ASN A 175 11.76 8.10 -5.77
N LEU A 176 11.25 7.93 -4.56
CA LEU A 176 11.17 8.99 -3.55
C LEU A 176 12.54 9.33 -2.96
N SER A 177 12.68 10.58 -2.55
CA SER A 177 13.96 11.22 -2.28
C SER A 177 14.41 11.15 -0.83
N THR A 178 13.46 11.03 0.11
CA THR A 178 13.73 11.02 1.55
C THR A 178 13.00 9.86 2.23
N PRO A 179 13.47 9.38 3.40
CA PRO A 179 12.78 8.33 4.15
C PRO A 179 11.34 8.73 4.51
N GLU A 180 11.12 9.97 4.90
CA GLU A 180 9.81 10.49 5.32
C GLU A 180 8.80 10.45 4.15
N GLN A 181 9.23 10.77 2.93
CA GLN A 181 8.38 10.62 1.74
C GLN A 181 7.94 9.15 1.57
N CYS A 182 8.83 8.21 1.83
CA CYS A 182 8.56 6.78 1.69
C CYS A 182 7.63 6.27 2.78
N GLU A 183 7.79 6.76 4.00
CA GLU A 183 6.88 6.50 5.11
C GLU A 183 5.49 7.02 4.80
N ARG A 184 5.36 8.27 4.35
CA ARG A 184 4.08 8.87 3.97
C ARG A 184 3.39 8.11 2.85
N TRP A 185 4.14 7.63 1.85
CA TRP A 185 3.59 6.75 0.82
C TRP A 185 3.14 5.41 1.39
N SER A 186 3.94 4.82 2.28
CA SER A 186 3.62 3.55 2.94
C SER A 186 2.38 3.67 3.82
N ASP A 187 2.16 4.82 4.48
CA ASP A 187 0.98 5.09 5.32
C ASP A 187 -0.34 5.10 4.53
N LEU A 188 -0.29 5.30 3.21
CA LEU A 188 -1.47 5.24 2.34
C LEU A 188 -1.81 3.82 1.89
N LEU A 189 -0.90 2.85 2.00
CA LEU A 189 -1.16 1.48 1.52
C LEU A 189 -2.18 0.74 2.37
N PRO A 190 -2.15 0.81 3.72
CA PRO A 190 -3.23 0.28 4.53
C PRO A 190 -4.56 0.94 4.19
N LEU A 191 -4.57 2.25 3.95
CA LEU A 191 -5.78 3.00 3.58
C LEU A 191 -6.39 2.49 2.28
N MET A 192 -5.61 2.43 1.19
CA MET A 192 -6.07 1.89 -0.09
C MET A 192 -6.50 0.42 0.01
N THR A 193 -5.76 -0.39 0.78
CA THR A 193 -6.16 -1.79 1.03
C THR A 193 -7.49 -1.85 1.78
N TRP A 194 -7.71 -0.95 2.74
CA TRP A 194 -8.93 -0.89 3.54
C TRP A 194 -10.15 -0.52 2.70
N GLU A 195 -9.98 0.38 1.73
CA GLU A 195 -11.02 0.72 0.76
C GLU A 195 -11.41 -0.50 -0.09
N LEU A 196 -10.42 -1.24 -0.60
CA LEU A 196 -10.65 -2.48 -1.34
C LEU A 196 -11.32 -3.55 -0.48
N TRP A 197 -10.88 -3.70 0.77
CA TRP A 197 -11.50 -4.62 1.70
C TRP A 197 -12.95 -4.24 1.92
N SER A 198 -13.26 -2.97 2.19
CA SER A 198 -14.62 -2.47 2.41
C SER A 198 -15.52 -2.64 1.18
N ALA A 199 -14.95 -2.52 -0.02
CA ALA A 199 -15.67 -2.65 -1.28
C ALA A 199 -15.99 -4.10 -1.68
N ARG A 200 -15.25 -5.08 -1.16
CA ARG A 200 -15.22 -6.47 -1.65
C ARG A 200 -16.58 -7.18 -1.72
N ASP A 201 -17.52 -6.80 -0.86
CA ASP A 201 -18.79 -7.52 -0.66
C ASP A 201 -19.91 -6.95 -1.55
N PHE A 202 -19.70 -5.81 -2.22
CA PHE A 202 -20.71 -5.16 -3.07
C PHE A 202 -20.25 -4.76 -4.48
N VAL A 203 -18.95 -4.87 -4.79
CA VAL A 203 -18.48 -4.63 -6.16
C VAL A 203 -18.97 -5.72 -7.10
N THR A 204 -19.37 -5.31 -8.30
CA THR A 204 -19.60 -6.23 -9.41
C THR A 204 -18.26 -6.65 -9.99
N ASP A 205 -18.01 -7.95 -10.15
CA ASP A 205 -16.75 -8.43 -10.75
C ASP A 205 -16.63 -7.95 -12.20
N ASN A 206 -15.46 -7.43 -12.57
CA ASN A 206 -15.14 -6.99 -13.92
C ASN A 206 -13.88 -7.71 -14.43
N PRO A 207 -14.01 -8.98 -14.87
CA PRO A 207 -12.88 -9.79 -15.25
C PRO A 207 -12.34 -9.49 -16.65
N LEU A 208 -11.02 -9.61 -16.80
CA LEU A 208 -10.40 -9.64 -18.13
C LEU A 208 -10.79 -10.92 -18.88
N PRO A 209 -10.70 -10.95 -20.23
CA PRO A 209 -11.19 -12.07 -21.04
C PRO A 209 -10.61 -13.45 -20.67
N TRP A 210 -9.36 -13.50 -20.20
CA TRP A 210 -8.65 -14.73 -19.82
C TRP A 210 -8.80 -15.11 -18.34
N GLN A 211 -9.59 -14.36 -17.58
CA GLN A 211 -9.55 -14.32 -16.13
C GLN A 211 -10.77 -15.08 -15.58
N LYS A 212 -10.56 -16.30 -15.05
CA LYS A 212 -11.65 -17.18 -14.58
C LYS A 212 -12.54 -16.52 -13.51
N PRO A 213 -13.86 -16.82 -13.49
CA PRO A 213 -14.77 -16.39 -12.43
C PRO A 213 -14.29 -16.85 -11.04
N LYS A 214 -14.56 -16.05 -10.01
CA LYS A 214 -14.22 -16.39 -8.63
C LYS A 214 -15.41 -16.09 -7.70
N PRO A 215 -15.80 -17.02 -6.82
CA PRO A 215 -16.90 -16.79 -5.87
C PRO A 215 -16.53 -15.75 -4.81
N LYS A 216 -15.24 -15.69 -4.41
CA LYS A 216 -14.70 -14.68 -3.50
C LYS A 216 -13.64 -13.88 -4.23
N LEU A 217 -13.87 -12.57 -4.35
CA LEU A 217 -12.97 -11.66 -5.05
C LEU A 217 -11.68 -11.47 -4.26
N SER A 218 -10.55 -11.46 -4.96
CA SER A 218 -9.27 -11.04 -4.37
C SER A 218 -9.19 -9.50 -4.36
N PRO A 219 -8.32 -8.90 -3.53
CA PRO A 219 -8.13 -7.44 -3.55
C PRO A 219 -7.81 -6.88 -4.95
N GLY A 220 -7.07 -7.65 -5.75
CA GLY A 220 -6.78 -7.29 -7.14
C GLY A 220 -8.01 -7.31 -8.05
N ARG A 221 -8.96 -8.24 -7.84
CA ARG A 221 -10.25 -8.27 -8.56
C ARG A 221 -11.12 -7.10 -8.15
N VAL A 222 -11.21 -6.81 -6.85
CA VAL A 222 -11.96 -5.66 -6.34
C VAL A 222 -11.41 -4.37 -6.94
N ALA A 223 -10.08 -4.22 -6.99
CA ALA A 223 -9.43 -3.05 -7.59
C ALA A 223 -9.73 -2.89 -9.10
N GLN A 224 -10.02 -3.97 -9.84
CA GLN A 224 -10.45 -3.88 -11.24
C GLN A 224 -11.86 -3.28 -11.38
N ALA A 225 -12.71 -3.42 -10.37
CA ALA A 225 -14.08 -2.91 -10.34
C ALA A 225 -14.22 -1.53 -9.65
N MET A 226 -13.18 -1.03 -8.98
CA MET A 226 -13.25 0.23 -8.21
C MET A 226 -13.61 1.46 -9.05
N GLY A 227 -13.33 1.46 -10.36
CA GLY A 227 -13.70 2.57 -11.24
C GLY A 227 -15.22 2.83 -11.25
N GLU A 228 -16.04 1.77 -11.25
CA GLU A 228 -17.50 1.89 -11.18
C GLU A 228 -17.96 2.43 -9.82
N VAL A 229 -17.32 1.98 -8.74
CA VAL A 229 -17.59 2.48 -7.39
C VAL A 229 -17.31 3.98 -7.30
N PHE A 230 -16.17 4.44 -7.82
CA PHE A 230 -15.82 5.86 -7.83
C PHE A 230 -16.73 6.68 -8.74
N ALA A 231 -17.21 6.12 -9.85
CA ALA A 231 -18.23 6.78 -10.67
C ALA A 231 -19.55 6.98 -9.89
N ALA A 232 -19.92 6.02 -9.03
CA ALA A 232 -21.15 6.07 -8.23
C ALA A 232 -21.06 7.01 -7.01
N ILE A 233 -19.97 6.97 -6.24
CA ILE A 233 -19.84 7.75 -5.00
C ILE A 233 -19.10 9.08 -5.19
N GLY A 234 -18.40 9.24 -6.30
CA GLY A 234 -17.51 10.36 -6.56
C GLY A 234 -16.23 10.34 -5.72
N THR A 235 -15.59 11.50 -5.63
CA THR A 235 -14.40 11.71 -4.81
C THR A 235 -14.64 12.86 -3.83
N PRO A 236 -14.20 12.74 -2.56
CA PRO A 236 -14.32 13.85 -1.61
C PRO A 236 -13.37 15.01 -1.93
N ALA A 237 -12.37 14.78 -2.78
CA ALA A 237 -11.38 15.77 -3.15
C ALA A 237 -11.99 16.89 -4.01
N GLN A 238 -11.67 18.14 -3.64
CA GLN A 238 -12.11 19.33 -4.34
C GLN A 238 -11.52 19.41 -5.75
N ALA A 239 -12.24 20.13 -6.63
CA ALA A 239 -11.78 20.42 -7.97
C ALA A 239 -10.39 21.10 -7.94
N PRO A 240 -9.48 20.73 -8.85
CA PRO A 240 -8.19 21.38 -8.97
C PRO A 240 -8.34 22.88 -9.19
N LYS A 241 -7.51 23.66 -8.50
CA LYS A 241 -7.42 25.10 -8.78
C LYS A 241 -6.56 25.30 -10.03
N PRO A 242 -6.96 26.19 -10.96
CA PRO A 242 -6.09 26.55 -12.07
C PRO A 242 -4.82 27.19 -11.50
N ARG A 243 -3.69 26.54 -11.73
CA ARG A 243 -2.36 27.09 -11.44
C ARG A 243 -1.76 27.53 -12.76
N GLY A 244 -1.26 28.76 -12.82
CA GLY A 244 -0.43 29.19 -13.95
C GLY A 244 0.81 28.31 -14.09
N LYS A 245 1.55 28.49 -15.18
CA LYS A 245 2.87 27.88 -15.32
C LYS A 245 3.72 28.34 -14.13
N SER A 246 4.35 27.40 -13.43
CA SER A 246 5.37 27.74 -12.43
C SER A 246 6.42 28.63 -13.12
N PRO A 247 6.98 29.65 -12.44
CA PRO A 247 8.03 30.50 -13.01
C PRO A 247 9.28 29.73 -13.44
N GLY A 248 9.35 28.43 -13.11
CA GLY A 248 10.43 27.55 -13.52
C GLY A 248 11.64 27.75 -12.64
N TRP A 249 12.76 27.22 -13.11
CA TRP A 249 14.04 27.41 -12.44
C TRP A 249 14.60 28.79 -12.85
N PRO A 250 14.99 29.66 -11.90
CA PRO A 250 15.53 30.97 -12.23
C PRO A 250 16.76 30.86 -13.14
N GLU A 251 16.78 31.69 -14.18
CA GLU A 251 17.89 31.75 -15.13
C GLU A 251 19.18 32.18 -14.40
N GLY A 252 20.30 31.51 -14.69
CA GLY A 252 21.58 31.74 -14.02
C GLY A 252 21.74 31.11 -12.63
N GLN A 253 20.68 30.57 -12.01
CA GLN A 253 20.83 29.86 -10.74
C GLN A 253 21.40 28.45 -10.97
N THR A 254 22.52 28.11 -10.35
CA THR A 254 23.06 26.75 -10.43
C THR A 254 22.23 25.79 -9.58
N ARG A 255 21.83 24.64 -10.14
CA ARG A 255 21.19 23.58 -9.35
C ARG A 255 22.16 23.04 -8.31
N THR A 256 21.78 23.09 -7.03
CA THR A 256 22.53 22.43 -5.98
C THR A 256 22.46 20.92 -6.19
N ARG A 257 23.62 20.30 -6.46
CA ARG A 257 23.69 18.85 -6.56
C ARG A 257 23.43 18.26 -5.19
N ARG A 258 22.49 17.31 -5.09
CA ARG A 258 22.25 16.60 -3.83
C ARG A 258 23.54 15.94 -3.32
N ILE A 259 23.75 16.01 -2.00
CA ILE A 259 24.87 15.39 -1.30
C ILE A 259 24.86 13.89 -1.56
N ARG A 260 25.94 13.37 -2.17
CA ARG A 260 26.08 11.93 -2.40
C ARG A 260 26.76 11.28 -1.20
N TYR A 261 26.08 10.36 -0.53
CA TYR A 261 26.69 9.56 0.54
C TYR A 261 27.41 8.35 -0.05
N PRO A 262 28.58 7.96 0.50
CA PRO A 262 29.32 6.80 0.04
C PRO A 262 28.50 5.51 0.21
N THR A 263 28.59 4.60 -0.76
CA THR A 263 27.98 3.27 -0.64
C THR A 263 28.86 2.41 0.26
N VAL A 264 28.37 2.09 1.46
CA VAL A 264 28.99 1.06 2.29
C VAL A 264 28.80 -0.27 1.57
N LYS A 265 29.89 -1.03 1.37
CA LYS A 265 29.84 -2.43 0.91
C LYS A 265 30.50 -3.27 2.00
N LYS A 266 29.78 -4.26 2.55
CA LYS A 266 30.42 -5.25 3.42
C LYS A 266 31.22 -6.21 2.54
N SER A 267 32.53 -6.03 2.44
CA SER A 267 33.39 -7.10 1.96
C SER A 267 33.60 -8.09 3.10
N THR A 268 33.04 -9.30 3.02
CA THR A 268 33.55 -10.41 3.82
C THR A 268 34.84 -10.87 3.15
N THR A 269 35.99 -10.42 3.65
CA THR A 269 37.27 -10.98 3.26
C THR A 269 37.25 -12.46 3.64
N LYS A 270 37.29 -13.37 2.66
CA LYS A 270 37.44 -14.80 2.96
C LYS A 270 38.76 -14.96 3.71
N PRO A 271 38.79 -15.61 4.90
CA PRO A 271 40.05 -15.91 5.56
C PRO A 271 40.93 -16.73 4.61
N LYS A 272 42.21 -16.35 4.49
CA LYS A 272 43.19 -17.12 3.71
C LYS A 272 43.22 -18.54 4.30
N LYS A 273 43.01 -19.56 3.45
CA LYS A 273 43.29 -20.96 3.82
C LYS A 273 44.74 -21.02 4.30
N GLN A 274 44.95 -21.34 5.57
CA GLN A 274 46.28 -21.73 6.06
C GLN A 274 46.64 -23.04 5.35
N THR A 275 47.74 -23.01 4.60
CA THR A 275 48.34 -24.22 4.05
C THR A 275 48.80 -25.07 5.22
N GLN A 276 48.26 -26.28 5.36
CA GLN A 276 48.78 -27.26 6.31
C GLN A 276 50.24 -27.54 5.93
N GLN A 277 51.17 -27.24 6.84
CA GLN A 277 52.53 -27.76 6.75
C GLN A 277 52.45 -29.26 7.02
N SER A 278 52.78 -30.04 6.00
CA SER A 278 53.02 -31.49 6.11
C SER A 278 54.19 -31.72 7.07
N ALA A 279 54.02 -32.68 7.97
CA ALA A 279 55.06 -33.20 8.86
C ALA A 279 56.13 -33.98 8.09
#